data_AF-X1MK46-F1
#
_entry.id   AF-X1MK46-F1
#
_cell.length_a   1.000
_cell.length_b   1.000
_cell.length_c   1.000
_cell.angle_alpha   90.00
_cell.angle_beta   90.00
_cell.angle_gamma   90.00
#
_symmetry.space_group_name_H-M   'P 1'
#
loop_
_entity.id
_entity.type
_entity.pdbx_description
1 polymer ?
#
loop_
_entity_poly.entity_id
_entity_poly.type
_entity_poly.pdbx_seq_one_letter_code
_entity_poly.pdbx_strand_id
1 'polypeptide(L)'
;PTGHKESPNYQVYYPLLVLKGPMFEYYVPSKGQAELRDTKHVVIIRHYESKTVKCRYAIDAIHESYLEEYVELIEGECKKFINRIRHHKKVLVSSIKKIAELEAEKSKPRVV
;
A
#
# COMPACT_ATOMS: atom_id res chain seq x y z
N PRO A 1 -32.33 -19.25 -1.64
CA PRO A 1 -31.03 -18.80 -2.19
C PRO A 1 -30.61 -17.47 -1.54
N THR A 2 -30.00 -17.56 -0.36
CA THR A 2 -29.46 -16.41 0.38
C THR A 2 -28.13 -16.00 -0.27
N GLY A 3 -28.21 -15.07 -1.24
CA GLY A 3 -27.05 -14.48 -1.88
C GLY A 3 -26.27 -13.63 -0.88
N HIS A 4 -25.37 -14.27 -0.13
CA HIS A 4 -24.35 -13.56 0.62
C HIS A 4 -23.53 -12.76 -0.39
N LYS A 5 -23.63 -11.43 -0.34
CA LYS A 5 -22.70 -10.53 -1.02
C LYS A 5 -21.33 -10.78 -0.42
N GLU A 6 -20.52 -11.61 -1.07
CA GLU A 6 -19.11 -11.73 -0.74
C GLU A 6 -18.51 -10.32 -0.77
N SER A 7 -18.03 -9.90 0.40
CA SER A 7 -17.32 -8.63 0.51
C SER A 7 -15.96 -8.85 -0.14
N PRO A 8 -15.48 -7.94 -1.01
CA PRO A 8 -14.16 -8.09 -1.59
C PRO A 8 -13.12 -8.19 -0.46
N ASN A 9 -12.42 -9.33 -0.42
CA ASN A 9 -11.38 -9.62 0.57
C ASN A 9 -10.05 -9.05 0.06
N TYR A 10 -9.73 -7.82 0.47
CA TYR A 10 -8.46 -7.19 0.14
C TYR A 10 -7.40 -7.59 1.18
N GLN A 11 -6.42 -8.39 0.75
CA GLN A 11 -5.23 -8.70 1.54
C GLN A 11 -4.08 -7.78 1.12
N VAL A 12 -3.54 -7.00 2.07
CA VAL A 12 -2.41 -6.10 1.83
C VAL A 12 -1.19 -6.70 2.54
N TYR A 13 -0.16 -7.03 1.77
CA TYR A 13 1.13 -7.49 2.29
C TYR A 13 2.07 -6.29 2.37
N TYR A 14 2.61 -6.02 3.56
CA TYR A 14 3.45 -4.86 3.82
C TYR A 14 4.77 -5.28 4.48
N PRO A 15 5.92 -5.13 3.81
CA PRO A 15 7.21 -5.51 4.39
C PRO A 15 7.64 -4.52 5.47
N LEU A 16 7.88 -5.03 6.67
CA LEU A 16 8.34 -4.28 7.83
C LEU A 16 9.63 -4.92 8.39
N LEU A 17 10.65 -4.11 8.62
CA LEU A 17 11.87 -4.47 9.32
C LEU A 17 11.84 -3.84 10.70
N VAL A 18 11.93 -4.66 11.75
CA VAL A 18 12.04 -4.19 13.13
C VAL A 18 13.48 -4.35 13.58
N LEU A 19 14.12 -3.24 13.93
CA LEU A 19 15.53 -3.18 14.29
C LEU A 19 15.68 -2.94 15.80
N LYS A 20 16.67 -3.60 16.40
CA LYS A 20 17.14 -3.32 17.76
C LYS A 20 18.42 -2.50 17.71
N GLY A 21 18.57 -1.58 18.66
CA GLY A 21 19.73 -0.71 18.75
C GLY A 21 19.54 0.63 18.03
N PRO A 22 20.51 1.55 18.14
CA PRO A 22 20.33 2.92 17.68
C PRO A 22 20.16 2.98 16.16
N MET A 23 19.17 3.76 15.73
CA MET A 23 18.86 4.00 14.33
C MET A 23 19.09 5.47 13.99
N PHE A 24 19.76 5.69 12.87
CA PHE A 24 20.12 7.02 12.42
C PHE A 24 19.76 7.26 10.96
N GLU A 25 19.33 8.47 10.64
CA GLU A 25 19.24 8.97 9.28
C GLU A 25 20.37 9.96 8.99
N TYR A 26 20.90 9.91 7.77
CA TYR A 26 21.88 10.87 7.30
C TYR A 26 21.14 12.02 6.59
N TYR A 27 21.14 13.18 7.21
CA TYR A 27 20.47 14.37 6.69
C TYR A 27 21.49 15.31 6.04
N VAL A 28 21.30 15.60 4.75
CA VAL A 28 22.10 16.56 4.00
C VAL A 28 21.28 17.83 3.76
N PRO A 29 21.49 18.90 4.53
CA PRO A 29 20.80 20.16 4.30
C PRO A 29 21.25 20.81 2.99
N SER A 30 20.41 21.69 2.43
CA SER A 30 20.74 22.45 1.22
C SER A 30 21.88 23.46 1.42
N LYS A 31 22.14 23.86 2.68
CA LYS A 31 23.30 24.65 3.12
C LYS A 31 23.75 24.14 4.48
N GLY A 32 25.05 24.00 4.69
CA GLY A 32 25.63 23.56 5.96
C GLY A 32 26.32 22.20 5.89
N GLN A 33 26.61 21.62 7.04
CA GLN A 33 27.23 20.30 7.16
C GLN A 33 26.14 19.22 7.24
N ALA A 34 26.49 18.02 6.79
CA ALA A 34 25.60 16.87 6.94
C ALA A 34 25.56 16.41 8.40
N GLU A 35 24.40 15.97 8.83
CA GLU A 35 24.14 15.59 10.22
C GLU A 35 23.61 14.15 10.28
N LEU A 36 24.02 13.44 11.32
CA LEU A 36 23.42 12.16 11.70
C LEU A 36 22.32 12.44 12.73
N ARG A 37 21.08 12.05 12.43
CA ARG A 37 19.93 12.27 13.32
C ARG A 37 19.37 10.96 13.80
N ASP A 38 19.08 10.87 15.10
CA ASP A 38 18.32 9.76 15.65
C ASP A 38 16.95 9.69 14.97
N THR A 39 16.58 8.49 14.52
CA THR A 39 15.28 8.23 13.91
C THR A 39 14.72 6.91 14.40
N LYS A 40 13.40 6.82 14.47
CA LYS A 40 12.69 5.59 14.84
C LYS A 40 12.00 4.93 13.66
N HIS A 41 11.95 5.59 12.50
CA HIS A 41 11.23 5.13 11.32
C HIS A 41 11.88 5.68 10.06
N VAL A 42 12.21 4.80 9.13
CA VAL A 42 12.75 5.13 7.81
C VAL A 42 12.02 4.34 6.74
N VAL A 43 11.64 5.01 5.66
CA VAL A 43 11.03 4.40 4.48
C VAL A 43 12.12 4.12 3.44
N ILE A 44 12.33 2.85 3.08
CA ILE A 44 13.27 2.45 2.03
C ILE A 44 12.49 2.13 0.77
N ILE A 45 12.66 2.93 -0.28
CA ILE A 45 12.02 2.68 -1.58
C ILE A 45 12.93 1.78 -2.42
N ARG A 46 12.42 0.61 -2.80
CA ARG A 46 13.06 -0.30 -3.75
C ARG A 46 12.39 -0.20 -5.11
N HIS A 47 13.23 -0.18 -6.14
CA HIS A 47 12.80 -0.26 -7.52
C HIS A 47 13.18 -1.65 -8.06
N TYR A 48 12.20 -2.37 -8.58
CA TYR A 48 12.40 -3.63 -9.26
C TYR A 48 12.00 -3.46 -10.72
N GLU A 49 12.93 -3.77 -11.61
CA GLU A 49 12.72 -3.69 -13.05
C GLU A 49 13.18 -5.00 -13.68
N SER A 50 12.27 -5.63 -14.42
CA SER A 50 12.47 -6.84 -15.20
C SER A 50 11.84 -6.65 -16.59
N LYS A 51 12.04 -7.61 -17.50
CA LYS A 51 11.45 -7.53 -18.85
C LYS A 51 9.93 -7.41 -18.86
N THR A 52 9.24 -7.87 -17.81
CA THR A 52 7.78 -7.96 -17.73
C THR A 52 7.18 -7.12 -16.61
N VAL A 53 7.96 -6.76 -15.58
CA VAL A 53 7.47 -6.06 -14.40
C VAL A 53 8.39 -4.90 -14.06
N LYS A 54 7.79 -3.72 -13.94
CA LYS A 54 8.40 -2.53 -13.35
C LYS A 54 7.57 -2.12 -12.15
N CYS A 55 8.12 -2.24 -10.95
CA CYS A 55 7.42 -1.84 -9.74
C CYS A 55 8.33 -1.11 -8.75
N ARG A 56 7.71 -0.26 -7.95
CA ARG A 56 8.33 0.37 -6.79
C ARG A 56 7.59 -0.11 -5.57
N TYR A 57 8.32 -0.53 -4.55
CA TYR A 57 7.74 -0.91 -3.27
C TYR A 57 8.52 -0.26 -2.13
N ALA A 58 7.80 0.13 -1.09
CA ALA A 58 8.37 0.64 0.14
C ALA A 58 8.62 -0.52 1.10
N ILE A 59 9.72 -0.46 1.83
CA ILE A 59 10.01 -1.27 3.01
C ILE A 59 10.16 -0.28 4.15
N ASP A 60 9.34 -0.41 5.19
CA ASP A 60 9.56 0.37 6.39
C ASP A 60 10.56 -0.33 7.29
N ALA A 61 11.52 0.43 7.79
CA ALA A 61 12.40 0.04 8.87
C ALA A 61 12.05 0.87 10.10
N ILE A 62 11.73 0.20 11.21
CA ILE A 62 11.37 0.85 12.47
C ILE A 62 12.25 0.36 13.61
N HIS A 63 12.47 1.23 14.57
CA HIS A 63 13.06 0.87 15.85
C HIS A 63 12.04 0.09 16.67
N GLU A 64 12.47 -0.90 17.46
CA GLU A 64 11.57 -1.74 18.25
C GLU A 64 10.66 -0.94 19.19
N SER A 65 11.14 0.18 19.74
CA SER A 65 10.34 1.05 20.62
C SER A 65 9.24 1.82 19.91
N TYR A 66 9.22 1.84 18.58
CA TYR A 66 8.21 2.51 17.76
C TYR A 66 7.15 1.55 17.23
N LEU A 67 7.25 0.25 17.55
CA LEU A 67 6.34 -0.77 17.03
C LEU A 67 4.88 -0.48 17.39
N GLU A 68 4.61 -0.06 18.63
CA GLU A 68 3.25 0.26 19.09
C GLU A 68 2.66 1.45 18.33
N GLU A 69 3.38 2.59 18.31
CA GLU A 69 2.99 3.79 17.55
C GLU A 69 2.79 3.49 16.06
N TYR A 70 3.62 2.60 15.50
CA TYR A 70 3.53 2.21 14.10
C TYR A 70 2.30 1.34 13.80
N VAL A 71 1.91 0.44 14.71
CA VAL A 71 0.67 -0.35 14.59
C VAL A 71 -0.55 0.59 14.61
N GLU A 72 -0.57 1.57 15.51
CA GLU A 72 -1.65 2.57 15.56
C GLU A 72 -1.75 3.38 14.26
N LEU A 73 -0.60 3.74 13.67
CA LEU A 73 -0.54 4.41 12.38
C LEU A 73 -1.15 3.54 11.27
N ILE A 74 -0.81 2.25 11.20
CA ILE A 74 -1.40 1.31 10.24
C ILE A 74 -2.92 1.24 10.42
N GLU A 75 -3.40 1.07 11.64
CA GLU A 75 -4.85 1.02 11.90
C GLU A 75 -5.56 2.31 11.47
N GLY A 76 -4.94 3.46 11.74
CA GLY A 76 -5.42 4.77 11.32
C GLY A 76 -5.55 4.88 9.80
N GLU A 77 -4.53 4.45 9.06
CA GLU A 77 -4.55 4.43 7.59
C GLU A 77 -5.58 3.42 7.05
N CYS A 78 -5.71 2.24 7.64
CA CYS A 78 -6.75 1.27 7.28
C CYS A 78 -8.16 1.86 7.46
N LYS A 79 -8.42 2.55 8.58
CA LYS A 79 -9.71 3.23 8.83
C LYS A 79 -9.98 4.32 7.78
N LYS A 80 -8.98 5.16 7.47
CA LYS A 80 -9.09 6.19 6.41
C LYS A 80 -9.38 5.55 5.05
N PHE A 81 -8.68 4.48 4.70
CA PHE A 81 -8.85 3.75 3.44
C PHE A 81 -10.27 3.18 3.31
N ILE A 82 -10.76 2.49 4.35
CA ILE A 82 -12.13 1.97 4.41
C ILE A 82 -13.16 3.10 4.22
N ASN A 83 -12.96 4.23 4.88
CA ASN A 83 -13.85 5.38 4.75
C ASN A 83 -13.85 5.97 3.34
N ARG A 84 -12.69 6.05 2.67
CA ARG A 84 -12.60 6.47 1.27
C ARG A 84 -13.33 5.50 0.34
N ILE A 85 -13.16 4.19 0.52
CA ILE A 85 -13.90 3.17 -0.24
C ILE A 85 -15.41 3.35 -0.06
N ARG A 86 -15.86 3.52 1.19
CA ARG A 86 -17.29 3.71 1.51
C ARG A 86 -17.84 4.97 0.85
N HIS A 87 -17.11 6.08 0.93
CA HIS A 87 -17.50 7.35 0.32
C HIS A 87 -17.64 7.25 -1.21
N HIS A 88 -16.69 6.57 -1.86
CA HIS A 88 -16.69 6.38 -3.31
C HIS A 88 -17.37 5.08 -3.79
N LYS A 89 -18.12 4.40 -2.93
CA LYS A 89 -18.71 3.08 -3.22
C LYS A 89 -19.51 3.06 -4.52
N LYS A 90 -20.33 4.09 -4.78
CA LYS A 90 -21.14 4.16 -6.01
C LYS A 90 -20.26 4.17 -7.26
N VAL A 91 -19.18 4.96 -7.25
CA VAL A 91 -18.22 5.06 -8.36
C VAL A 91 -17.47 3.75 -8.54
N LEU A 92 -17.01 3.12 -7.45
CA LEU A 92 -16.35 1.82 -7.50
C LEU A 92 -17.26 0.74 -8.11
N VAL A 93 -18.51 0.67 -7.68
CA VAL A 93 -19.49 -0.30 -8.20
C VAL A 93 -19.77 -0.06 -9.68
N SER A 94 -19.93 1.18 -10.13
CA SER A 94 -20.13 1.47 -11.56
C SER A 94 -18.92 1.08 -12.40
N SER A 95 -17.70 1.33 -11.89
CA SER A 95 -16.47 0.96 -12.59
C SER A 95 -16.31 -0.56 -12.69
N ILE A 96 -16.60 -1.30 -11.60
CA ILE A 96 -16.57 -2.77 -11.59
C ILE A 96 -17.55 -3.34 -12.62
N LYS A 97 -18.79 -2.82 -12.66
CA LYS A 97 -19.79 -3.26 -13.66
C LYS A 97 -19.31 -3.04 -15.08
N LYS A 98 -18.77 -1.86 -15.37
CA LYS A 98 -18.25 -1.52 -16.69
C LYS A 98 -17.09 -2.43 -17.11
N ILE A 99 -16.18 -2.77 -16.19
CA ILE A 99 -15.10 -3.72 -16.46
C ILE A 99 -15.66 -5.12 -16.74
N ALA A 100 -16.62 -5.58 -15.94
CA ALA A 100 -17.24 -6.89 -16.14
C ALA A 100 -17.99 -6.98 -17.50
N GLU A 101 -18.69 -5.92 -17.90
CA GLU A 101 -19.34 -5.83 -19.21
C GLU A 101 -18.32 -5.90 -20.35
N LEU A 102 -17.21 -5.17 -20.26
CA LEU A 102 -16.14 -5.19 -21.25
C LEU A 102 -15.46 -6.56 -21.38
N GLU A 103 -15.24 -7.25 -20.25
CA GLU A 103 -14.68 -8.62 -20.26
C GLU A 103 -15.69 -9.65 -20.80
N ALA A 104 -16.98 -9.48 -20.51
CA ALA A 104 -18.05 -10.31 -21.08
C ALA A 104 -18.18 -10.11 -22.60
N GLU A 105 -17.96 -8.90 -23.11
CA GLU A 105 -17.96 -8.64 -24.56
C GLU A 105 -16.75 -9.22 -25.27
N LYS A 106 -15.55 -9.16 -24.67
CA LYS A 106 -14.34 -9.77 -25.24
C LYS A 106 -14.39 -11.30 -25.28
N SER A 107 -15.14 -11.91 -24.36
CA SER A 107 -15.28 -13.37 -24.24
C SER A 107 -16.42 -13.94 -25.10
N LYS A 108 -17.23 -13.10 -25.76
CA LYS A 108 -18.18 -13.57 -26.78
C LYS A 108 -17.40 -14.13 -27.97
N PRO A 109 -17.69 -15.36 -28.44
CA PRO A 109 -17.04 -15.91 -29.61
C PRO A 109 -17.31 -15.00 -30.81
N ARG A 110 -16.25 -14.65 -31.54
CA ARG A 110 -16.42 -14.03 -32.86
C ARG A 110 -17.16 -15.05 -33.72
N VAL A 111 -18.42 -14.75 -34.04
CA VAL A 111 -19.15 -15.49 -35.06
C VAL A 111 -18.40 -15.21 -36.37
N VAL A 112 -17.67 -16.22 -36.84
CA VAL A 112 -17.06 -16.27 -38.18
C VAL A 112 -18.00 -17.03 -39.09
#